data_AF-A0A385N159-F1
#
_entry.id   AF-A0A385N159-F1
#
_cell.length_a   1.000
_cell.length_b   1.000
_cell.length_c   1.000
_cell.angle_alpha   90.00
_cell.angle_beta   90.00
_cell.angle_gamma   90.00
#
_symmetry.space_group_name_H-M   'P 1'
#
loop_
_entity.id
_entity.type
_entity.pdbx_description
1 polymer ?
#
loop_
_entity_poly.entity_id
_entity_poly.type
_entity_poly.pdbx_seq_one_letter_code
_entity_poly.pdbx_strand_id
1 'polypeptide(L)'
;MQASLLTMLSVSTVAAEVTYPEGWIKPGESGTFKQSQTHSNASGKVKVLAEGQPVEMSGHPFFQALSENGRACISCHQPSDGMSLSVKTIQDVWSGTQGRDPIFAAWDGSNCPDMPQKEKASHSLLLERGLFRIQMPWPPAPRYGKEVTPDFDIEVVRDPWGCNSSQKYGPDAAEPSISVYRRPRPVANLKYLTAVGFAYDPKQGVALPRDEISGEFLSGNIMSDNRSVNLKAQMQDASGTHLEMLSALTDEQVEKIEGFILSIYAAQAEDKDAGKLDDGAFGGPELLRDSKPGQLGSIGRAVWSEFEPWEDQKSTGVTPEQADKRASIARGARLFREKMFLISDSAGINSPMGFGNPVLNSCVFCHNMSQMGNDVAPGQVDIGTTTKPFAEPAPELPLFRITCKGEPHPHYGRSFLTQDPGFGLVTGRCADTGKITLQSMRGLAARAPYFSNGSAKTMGDLVDYYDRRYQINFTEQERQDLINLMNSL
;
A
#
# COMPACT_ATOMS: atom_id res chain seq x y z
N MET A 1 12.50 -22.25 -72.99
CA MET A 1 12.34 -22.92 -71.68
C MET A 1 13.39 -22.37 -70.73
N GLN A 2 13.01 -21.42 -69.87
CA GLN A 2 13.80 -21.01 -68.70
C GLN A 2 12.80 -20.90 -67.56
N ALA A 3 12.94 -21.78 -66.56
CA ALA A 3 12.14 -21.77 -65.35
C ALA A 3 12.98 -21.09 -64.26
N SER A 4 12.52 -19.95 -63.76
CA SER A 4 13.00 -19.37 -62.51
C SER A 4 12.19 -19.97 -61.36
N LEU A 5 12.86 -20.73 -60.49
CA LEU A 5 12.32 -21.13 -59.20
C LEU A 5 12.36 -19.92 -58.26
N LEU A 6 11.19 -19.51 -57.76
CA LEU A 6 11.07 -18.58 -56.64
C LEU A 6 10.93 -19.42 -55.36
N THR A 7 11.96 -19.44 -54.52
CA THR A 7 11.93 -20.10 -53.21
C THR A 7 11.21 -19.19 -52.21
N MET A 8 9.99 -19.56 -51.79
CA MET A 8 9.33 -18.90 -50.65
C MET A 8 9.97 -19.38 -49.34
N LEU A 9 10.67 -18.47 -48.65
CA LEU A 9 11.07 -18.65 -47.26
C LEU A 9 9.86 -18.37 -46.37
N SER A 10 9.27 -19.42 -45.81
CA SER A 10 8.31 -19.32 -44.71
C SER A 10 9.05 -18.93 -43.43
N VAL A 11 8.88 -17.70 -42.97
CA VAL A 11 9.35 -17.26 -41.65
C VAL A 11 8.35 -17.75 -40.62
N SER A 12 8.63 -18.89 -39.98
CA SER A 12 7.93 -19.31 -38.77
C SER A 12 8.30 -18.34 -37.65
N THR A 13 7.40 -17.42 -37.30
CA THR A 13 7.54 -16.61 -36.09
C THR A 13 7.38 -17.53 -34.88
N VAL A 14 8.50 -17.93 -34.28
CA VAL A 14 8.51 -18.58 -32.97
C VAL A 14 7.96 -17.55 -31.98
N ALA A 15 6.79 -17.81 -31.39
CA ALA A 15 6.26 -16.96 -30.35
C ALA A 15 7.29 -16.86 -29.22
N ALA A 16 7.67 -15.64 -28.83
CA ALA A 16 8.62 -15.44 -27.76
C ALA A 16 8.10 -16.11 -26.47
N GLU A 17 8.97 -16.93 -25.87
CA GLU A 17 8.70 -17.66 -24.64
C GLU A 17 8.40 -16.66 -23.51
N VAL A 18 7.28 -16.89 -22.81
CA VAL A 18 6.88 -16.07 -21.66
C VAL A 18 7.76 -16.46 -20.47
N THR A 19 8.45 -15.48 -19.89
CA THR A 19 9.27 -15.68 -18.70
C THR A 19 8.76 -14.83 -17.54
N TYR A 20 9.00 -15.31 -16.31
CA TYR A 20 8.59 -14.64 -15.08
C TYR A 20 9.80 -14.48 -14.16
N PRO A 21 9.85 -13.43 -13.32
CA PRO A 21 10.92 -13.28 -12.34
C PRO A 21 10.91 -14.43 -11.33
N GLU A 22 12.06 -14.70 -10.74
CA GLU A 22 12.20 -15.75 -9.73
C GLU A 22 11.27 -15.49 -8.54
N GLY A 23 10.58 -16.54 -8.09
CA GLY A 23 9.65 -16.47 -6.95
C GLY A 23 8.26 -15.90 -7.29
N TRP A 24 7.99 -15.56 -8.56
CA TRP A 24 6.66 -15.19 -9.01
C TRP A 24 5.72 -16.40 -8.99
N ILE A 25 4.59 -16.29 -8.31
CA ILE A 25 3.52 -17.28 -8.31
C ILE A 25 2.44 -16.83 -9.29
N LYS A 26 2.19 -17.64 -10.33
CA LYS A 26 1.18 -17.31 -11.35
C LYS A 26 -0.24 -17.63 -10.88
N PRO A 27 -1.26 -16.94 -11.43
CA PRO A 27 -2.64 -17.38 -11.31
C PRO A 27 -2.81 -18.83 -11.75
N GLY A 28 -3.49 -19.63 -10.92
CA GLY A 28 -3.75 -21.04 -11.15
C GLY A 28 -2.54 -21.95 -10.97
N GLU A 29 -1.40 -21.45 -10.49
CA GLU A 29 -0.21 -22.28 -10.26
C GLU A 29 -0.48 -23.39 -9.23
N SER A 30 -0.13 -24.62 -9.60
CA SER A 30 -0.28 -25.79 -8.74
C SER A 30 0.83 -25.88 -7.70
N GLY A 31 0.56 -26.67 -6.64
CA GLY A 31 1.53 -26.96 -5.58
C GLY A 31 1.12 -26.34 -4.26
N THR A 32 2.03 -26.38 -3.30
CA THR A 32 1.77 -25.95 -1.92
C THR A 32 2.44 -24.61 -1.65
N PHE A 33 1.71 -23.66 -1.08
CA PHE A 33 2.30 -22.42 -0.57
C PHE A 33 3.24 -22.78 0.59
N LYS A 34 4.52 -22.44 0.44
CA LYS A 34 5.54 -22.78 1.43
C LYS A 34 5.28 -22.01 2.72
N GLN A 35 5.36 -22.70 3.86
CA GLN A 35 5.20 -22.11 5.20
C GLN A 35 6.24 -21.04 5.54
N SER A 36 7.41 -21.09 4.91
CA SER A 36 8.45 -20.07 5.05
C SER A 36 9.13 -19.84 3.71
N GLN A 37 9.18 -18.59 3.29
CA GLN A 37 9.78 -18.15 2.03
C GLN A 37 10.64 -16.92 2.28
N THR A 38 11.84 -16.90 1.73
CA THR A 38 12.76 -15.78 1.86
C THR A 38 13.21 -15.34 0.47
N HIS A 39 13.11 -14.05 0.19
CA HIS A 39 13.40 -13.47 -1.11
C HIS A 39 14.34 -12.28 -0.99
N SER A 40 15.32 -12.19 -1.88
CA SER A 40 16.27 -11.08 -1.92
C SER A 40 15.59 -9.79 -2.38
N ASN A 41 15.98 -8.67 -1.78
CA ASN A 41 15.63 -7.33 -2.20
C ASN A 41 16.86 -6.40 -2.14
N ALA A 42 16.67 -5.12 -2.47
CA ALA A 42 17.78 -4.16 -2.54
C ALA A 42 18.53 -3.95 -1.21
N SER A 43 17.90 -4.28 -0.07
CA SER A 43 18.43 -4.05 1.28
C SER A 43 18.74 -5.33 2.05
N GLY A 44 18.57 -6.50 1.44
CA GLY A 44 18.80 -7.79 2.10
C GLY A 44 17.75 -8.81 1.69
N LYS A 45 17.00 -9.37 2.63
CA LYS A 45 15.94 -10.35 2.34
C LYS A 45 14.65 -10.10 3.14
N VAL A 46 13.53 -10.14 2.42
CA VAL A 46 12.20 -10.22 3.02
C VAL A 46 11.83 -11.67 3.27
N LYS A 47 11.11 -11.93 4.36
CA LYS A 47 10.59 -13.25 4.68
C LYS A 47 9.09 -13.20 4.83
N VAL A 48 8.42 -14.19 4.23
CA VAL A 48 7.00 -14.46 4.38
C VAL A 48 6.84 -15.79 5.10
N LEU A 49 6.07 -15.77 6.19
CA LEU A 49 5.67 -16.93 6.96
C LEU A 49 4.18 -17.16 6.81
N ALA A 50 3.77 -18.41 6.63
CA ALA A 50 2.39 -18.85 6.78
C ALA A 50 2.27 -19.72 8.03
N GLU A 51 1.41 -19.32 8.96
CA GLU A 51 1.09 -20.08 10.16
C GLU A 51 0.02 -21.14 9.88
N GLY A 52 0.11 -22.27 10.59
CA GLY A 52 -0.87 -23.36 10.46
C GLY A 52 -0.50 -24.40 9.40
N GLN A 53 -1.52 -25.06 8.84
CA GLN A 53 -1.33 -26.17 7.90
C GLN A 53 -0.85 -25.67 6.53
N PRO A 54 -0.09 -26.50 5.78
CA PRO A 54 0.27 -26.17 4.40
C PRO A 54 -0.98 -25.90 3.55
N VAL A 55 -0.90 -24.89 2.69
CA VAL A 55 -2.03 -24.47 1.83
C VAL A 55 -1.77 -24.93 0.41
N GLU A 56 -2.60 -25.83 -0.09
CA GLU A 56 -2.62 -26.19 -1.51
C GLU A 56 -3.14 -25.02 -2.35
N MET A 57 -2.35 -24.56 -3.31
CA MET A 57 -2.70 -23.45 -4.20
C MET A 57 -3.71 -23.88 -5.27
N SER A 58 -3.67 -25.15 -5.66
CA SER A 58 -4.62 -25.76 -6.59
C SER A 58 -6.04 -25.69 -6.04
N GLY A 59 -6.93 -24.99 -6.75
CA GLY A 59 -8.34 -24.83 -6.35
C GLY A 59 -8.57 -23.85 -5.19
N HIS A 60 -7.54 -23.25 -4.62
CA HIS A 60 -7.71 -22.26 -3.56
C HIS A 60 -7.99 -20.86 -4.14
N PRO A 61 -9.09 -20.19 -3.75
CA PRO A 61 -9.60 -18.98 -4.42
C PRO A 61 -8.63 -17.79 -4.42
N PHE A 62 -7.70 -17.71 -3.48
CA PHE A 62 -6.64 -16.67 -3.49
C PHE A 62 -5.67 -16.81 -4.69
N PHE A 63 -5.42 -18.04 -5.15
CA PHE A 63 -4.43 -18.34 -6.19
C PHE A 63 -5.07 -18.56 -7.55
N GLN A 64 -6.38 -18.84 -7.62
CA GLN A 64 -7.08 -19.17 -8.85
C GLN A 64 -7.58 -17.94 -9.59
N ALA A 65 -7.50 -17.96 -10.92
CA ALA A 65 -8.18 -16.99 -11.76
C ALA A 65 -9.68 -17.31 -11.76
N LEU A 66 -10.47 -16.48 -11.06
CA LEU A 66 -11.91 -16.70 -10.88
C LEU A 66 -12.78 -16.05 -11.96
N SER A 67 -12.16 -15.44 -12.98
CA SER A 67 -12.82 -14.77 -14.10
C SER A 67 -12.00 -14.89 -15.40
N GLU A 68 -12.58 -14.42 -16.51
CA GLU A 68 -11.91 -14.37 -17.82
C GLU A 68 -10.76 -13.35 -17.88
N ASN A 69 -10.68 -12.40 -16.96
CA ASN A 69 -9.56 -11.45 -16.85
C ASN A 69 -8.23 -12.19 -16.57
N GLY A 70 -8.30 -13.40 -16.00
CA GLY A 70 -7.12 -14.24 -15.75
C GLY A 70 -6.32 -13.85 -14.51
N ARG A 71 -6.69 -12.76 -13.83
CA ARG A 71 -6.07 -12.32 -12.57
C ARG A 71 -6.55 -13.16 -11.38
N ALA A 72 -5.67 -13.33 -10.40
CA ALA A 72 -5.97 -13.87 -9.08
C ALA A 72 -5.45 -12.91 -8.00
N CYS A 73 -5.86 -13.06 -6.73
CA CYS A 73 -5.34 -12.21 -5.65
C CYS A 73 -3.80 -12.27 -5.58
N ILE A 74 -3.22 -13.46 -5.78
CA ILE A 74 -1.76 -13.65 -5.79
C ILE A 74 -1.04 -12.78 -6.84
N SER A 75 -1.68 -12.42 -7.97
CA SER A 75 -1.08 -11.56 -9.01
C SER A 75 -0.55 -10.23 -8.46
N CYS A 76 -1.18 -9.68 -7.42
CA CYS A 76 -0.80 -8.40 -6.80
C CYS A 76 -0.22 -8.53 -5.39
N HIS A 77 -0.17 -9.76 -4.86
CA HIS A 77 0.23 -10.06 -3.49
C HIS A 77 1.37 -11.07 -3.46
N GLN A 78 2.44 -10.76 -4.19
CA GLN A 78 3.56 -11.68 -4.39
C GLN A 78 4.45 -11.79 -3.14
N PRO A 79 4.82 -13.00 -2.70
CA PRO A 79 5.68 -13.20 -1.53
C PRO A 79 7.07 -12.55 -1.70
N SER A 80 7.60 -12.52 -2.93
CA SER A 80 8.88 -11.90 -3.26
C SER A 80 8.93 -10.40 -2.96
N ASP A 81 7.79 -9.73 -3.02
CA ASP A 81 7.62 -8.31 -2.71
C ASP A 81 6.92 -8.09 -1.36
N GLY A 82 7.01 -9.07 -0.44
CA GLY A 82 6.42 -8.97 0.90
C GLY A 82 4.89 -8.98 0.90
N MET A 83 4.28 -9.84 0.07
CA MET A 83 2.84 -9.94 -0.18
C MET A 83 2.23 -8.68 -0.83
N SER A 84 3.00 -8.03 -1.70
CA SER A 84 2.64 -6.82 -2.44
C SER A 84 3.22 -6.88 -3.87
N LEU A 85 3.50 -5.72 -4.47
CA LEU A 85 4.22 -5.58 -5.73
C LEU A 85 5.24 -4.45 -5.65
N SER A 86 6.44 -4.68 -6.19
CA SER A 86 7.45 -3.66 -6.46
C SER A 86 7.43 -3.22 -7.92
N VAL A 87 7.83 -1.98 -8.20
CA VAL A 87 7.99 -1.51 -9.59
C VAL A 87 9.02 -2.35 -10.34
N LYS A 88 10.08 -2.80 -9.67
CA LYS A 88 11.06 -3.71 -10.25
C LYS A 88 10.40 -4.99 -10.76
N THR A 89 9.63 -5.67 -9.92
CA THR A 89 8.94 -6.91 -10.28
C THR A 89 7.96 -6.68 -11.43
N ILE A 90 7.18 -5.61 -11.38
CA ILE A 90 6.25 -5.24 -12.46
C ILE A 90 6.99 -5.08 -13.80
N GLN A 91 8.14 -4.39 -13.82
CA GLN A 91 8.94 -4.20 -15.03
C GLN A 91 9.55 -5.51 -15.55
N ASP A 92 9.97 -6.41 -14.65
CA ASP A 92 10.49 -7.72 -14.99
C ASP A 92 9.37 -8.58 -15.63
N VAL A 93 8.17 -8.59 -15.04
CA VAL A 93 6.98 -9.28 -15.59
C VAL A 93 6.57 -8.70 -16.93
N TRP A 94 6.57 -7.36 -17.10
CA TRP A 94 6.30 -6.74 -18.40
C TRP A 94 7.28 -7.23 -19.46
N SER A 95 8.57 -7.24 -19.13
CA SER A 95 9.63 -7.62 -20.07
C SER A 95 9.56 -9.09 -20.45
N GLY A 96 9.31 -9.98 -19.47
CA GLY A 96 9.22 -11.42 -19.68
C GLY A 96 7.92 -11.87 -20.35
N THR A 97 6.81 -11.17 -20.13
CA THR A 97 5.51 -11.50 -20.73
C THR A 97 5.19 -10.69 -21.98
N GLN A 98 5.93 -9.63 -22.27
CA GLN A 98 5.63 -8.62 -23.30
C GLN A 98 4.26 -7.96 -23.06
N GLY A 99 3.97 -7.61 -21.80
CA GLY A 99 2.70 -7.00 -21.39
C GLY A 99 1.49 -7.91 -21.43
N ARG A 100 1.68 -9.25 -21.53
CA ARG A 100 0.58 -10.22 -21.61
C ARG A 100 0.12 -10.77 -20.27
N ASP A 101 0.83 -10.45 -19.18
CA ASP A 101 0.38 -10.87 -17.84
C ASP A 101 -0.92 -10.17 -17.42
N PRO A 102 -1.86 -10.85 -16.72
CA PRO A 102 -3.11 -10.26 -16.25
C PRO A 102 -2.98 -9.01 -15.37
N ILE A 103 -1.83 -8.74 -14.75
CA ILE A 103 -1.62 -7.46 -14.05
C ILE A 103 -1.68 -6.24 -14.98
N PHE A 104 -1.52 -6.44 -16.29
CA PHE A 104 -1.61 -5.39 -17.32
C PHE A 104 -2.97 -5.35 -18.01
N ALA A 105 -3.96 -6.10 -17.52
CA ALA A 105 -5.30 -6.08 -18.10
C ALA A 105 -5.86 -4.65 -18.19
N ALA A 106 -6.56 -4.37 -19.30
CA ALA A 106 -7.09 -3.04 -19.62
C ALA A 106 -7.97 -2.46 -18.53
N TRP A 107 -8.62 -3.33 -17.75
CA TRP A 107 -9.52 -3.01 -16.66
C TRP A 107 -8.93 -2.01 -15.66
N ASP A 108 -7.86 -2.37 -14.95
CA ASP A 108 -7.25 -1.55 -13.90
C ASP A 108 -5.71 -1.50 -13.95
N GLY A 109 -5.10 -2.36 -14.76
CA GLY A 109 -3.65 -2.46 -14.98
C GLY A 109 -3.12 -1.53 -16.07
N SER A 110 -4.02 -0.82 -16.75
CA SER A 110 -3.71 0.26 -17.68
C SER A 110 -4.04 1.62 -17.06
N ASN A 111 -3.41 2.68 -17.57
CA ASN A 111 -3.70 4.04 -17.18
C ASN A 111 -5.17 4.38 -17.47
N CYS A 112 -5.70 3.89 -18.60
CA CYS A 112 -7.12 3.92 -18.90
C CYS A 112 -7.53 2.79 -19.87
N PRO A 113 -8.69 2.12 -19.68
CA PRO A 113 -9.15 1.07 -20.59
C PRO A 113 -9.34 1.54 -22.05
N ASP A 114 -9.58 2.84 -22.27
CA ASP A 114 -9.75 3.43 -23.60
C ASP A 114 -8.43 3.58 -24.39
N MET A 115 -7.28 3.36 -23.76
CA MET A 115 -5.97 3.50 -24.41
C MET A 115 -5.58 2.27 -25.26
N PRO A 116 -4.58 2.40 -26.15
CA PRO A 116 -4.02 1.27 -26.90
C PRO A 116 -3.29 0.25 -26.00
N GLN A 117 -3.99 -0.79 -25.57
CA GLN A 117 -3.55 -1.76 -24.55
C GLN A 117 -2.29 -2.59 -24.90
N LYS A 118 -1.77 -2.49 -26.13
CA LYS A 118 -0.50 -3.14 -26.51
C LYS A 118 0.71 -2.22 -26.29
N GLU A 119 0.48 -0.93 -26.05
CA GLU A 119 1.53 0.05 -25.92
C GLU A 119 1.99 0.16 -24.47
N LYS A 120 3.31 0.07 -24.26
CA LYS A 120 3.91 0.27 -22.93
C LYS A 120 3.50 1.59 -22.27
N ALA A 121 3.30 2.65 -23.07
CA ALA A 121 2.88 3.96 -22.60
C ALA A 121 1.50 3.94 -21.92
N SER A 122 0.61 3.03 -22.32
CA SER A 122 -0.71 2.85 -21.70
C SER A 122 -0.66 2.21 -20.31
N HIS A 123 0.51 1.75 -19.85
CA HIS A 123 0.72 1.13 -18.54
C HIS A 123 1.78 1.87 -17.71
N SER A 124 2.14 3.10 -18.09
CA SER A 124 3.25 3.84 -17.47
C SER A 124 3.05 4.06 -15.97
N LEU A 125 1.83 4.29 -15.49
CA LEU A 125 1.58 4.48 -14.05
C LEU A 125 1.87 3.21 -13.24
N LEU A 126 1.54 2.04 -13.80
CA LEU A 126 1.88 0.76 -13.18
C LEU A 126 3.39 0.50 -13.28
N LEU A 127 4.00 0.74 -14.43
CA LEU A 127 5.41 0.46 -14.72
C LEU A 127 6.40 1.40 -14.04
N GLU A 128 6.00 2.62 -13.70
CA GLU A 128 6.91 3.64 -13.16
C GLU A 128 6.61 3.97 -11.69
N ARG A 129 5.37 3.75 -11.24
CA ARG A 129 4.93 4.08 -9.87
C ARG A 129 4.24 2.92 -9.15
N GLY A 130 3.99 1.80 -9.82
CA GLY A 130 3.31 0.64 -9.22
C GLY A 130 1.84 0.91 -8.92
N LEU A 131 1.20 1.77 -9.72
CA LEU A 131 -0.18 2.22 -9.48
C LEU A 131 -1.17 1.47 -10.35
N PHE A 132 -2.21 0.95 -9.71
CA PHE A 132 -3.42 0.48 -10.36
C PHE A 132 -4.46 1.60 -10.41
N ARG A 133 -5.26 1.61 -11.46
CA ARG A 133 -6.42 2.49 -11.57
C ARG A 133 -7.50 2.00 -10.62
N ILE A 134 -7.98 2.88 -9.75
CA ILE A 134 -9.10 2.64 -8.85
C ILE A 134 -10.26 3.52 -9.31
N GLN A 135 -11.26 2.89 -9.91
CA GLN A 135 -12.49 3.56 -10.31
C GLN A 135 -13.46 3.59 -9.14
N MET A 136 -13.81 4.78 -8.69
CA MET A 136 -14.75 5.00 -7.60
C MET A 136 -16.05 5.59 -8.15
N PRO A 137 -17.24 5.12 -7.73
CA PRO A 137 -18.50 5.78 -8.08
C PRO A 137 -18.50 7.23 -7.59
N TRP A 138 -19.09 8.14 -8.36
CA TRP A 138 -19.20 9.55 -7.99
C TRP A 138 -20.55 10.16 -8.38
N PRO A 139 -21.42 10.60 -7.45
CA PRO A 139 -21.21 10.71 -6.00
C PRO A 139 -20.85 9.39 -5.30
N PRO A 140 -20.22 9.44 -4.11
CA PRO A 140 -19.80 8.25 -3.37
C PRO A 140 -20.97 7.29 -3.14
N ALA A 141 -20.69 6.00 -3.24
CA ALA A 141 -21.67 4.97 -2.90
C ALA A 141 -22.07 5.04 -1.41
N PRO A 142 -23.23 4.49 -1.03
CA PRO A 142 -23.67 4.43 0.36
C PRO A 142 -22.61 3.81 1.27
N ARG A 143 -22.47 4.35 2.49
CA ARG A 143 -21.50 3.92 3.49
C ARG A 143 -22.21 3.66 4.81
N TYR A 144 -21.96 2.49 5.41
CA TYR A 144 -22.68 2.04 6.63
C TYR A 144 -24.21 2.16 6.45
N GLY A 145 -24.71 1.58 5.35
CA GLY A 145 -26.14 1.57 5.01
C GLY A 145 -26.77 2.94 4.75
N LYS A 146 -25.98 4.02 4.67
CA LYS A 146 -26.47 5.39 4.52
C LYS A 146 -25.97 6.04 3.25
N GLU A 147 -26.88 6.71 2.55
CA GLU A 147 -26.56 7.58 1.42
C GLU A 147 -25.53 8.65 1.81
N VAL A 148 -24.60 8.93 0.90
CA VAL A 148 -23.55 9.93 1.08
C VAL A 148 -23.85 11.11 0.17
N THR A 149 -24.06 12.30 0.75
CA THR A 149 -24.20 13.55 -0.01
C THR A 149 -22.89 14.34 0.07
N PRO A 150 -22.18 14.55 -1.04
CA PRO A 150 -20.95 15.34 -1.03
C PRO A 150 -21.19 16.80 -0.66
N ASP A 151 -20.41 17.33 0.28
CA ASP A 151 -20.37 18.75 0.62
C ASP A 151 -19.23 19.49 -0.11
N PHE A 152 -18.74 18.92 -1.21
CA PHE A 152 -17.82 19.55 -2.14
C PHE A 152 -18.18 19.23 -3.60
N ASP A 153 -17.72 20.08 -4.51
CA ASP A 153 -17.67 19.81 -5.95
C ASP A 153 -16.26 19.37 -6.36
N ILE A 154 -16.19 18.48 -7.34
CA ILE A 154 -14.94 17.99 -7.95
C ILE A 154 -14.92 18.34 -9.43
N GLU A 155 -13.86 19.01 -9.86
CA GLU A 155 -13.61 19.38 -11.26
C GLU A 155 -12.32 18.71 -11.72
N VAL A 156 -12.33 18.11 -12.91
CA VAL A 156 -11.15 17.53 -13.55
C VAL A 156 -10.33 18.65 -14.20
N VAL A 157 -9.22 19.04 -13.56
CA VAL A 157 -8.33 20.11 -14.05
C VAL A 157 -7.31 19.57 -15.04
N ARG A 158 -6.83 18.34 -14.83
CA ARG A 158 -5.91 17.65 -15.73
C ARG A 158 -6.20 16.17 -15.68
N ASP A 159 -6.26 15.54 -16.85
CA ASP A 159 -6.42 14.09 -16.99
C ASP A 159 -5.54 13.58 -18.14
N PRO A 160 -4.26 13.29 -17.88
CA PRO A 160 -3.29 12.96 -18.93
C PRO A 160 -3.64 11.72 -19.75
N TRP A 161 -4.48 10.84 -19.20
CA TRP A 161 -4.80 9.53 -19.78
C TRP A 161 -6.25 9.42 -20.24
N GLY A 162 -7.06 10.47 -20.05
CA GLY A 162 -8.43 10.56 -20.54
C GLY A 162 -9.47 9.74 -19.77
N CYS A 163 -9.11 9.12 -18.63
CA CYS A 163 -10.03 8.24 -17.89
C CYS A 163 -11.09 8.97 -17.05
N ASN A 164 -10.79 10.20 -16.64
CA ASN A 164 -11.73 11.09 -15.98
C ASN A 164 -12.42 12.06 -16.96
N SER A 165 -12.01 12.09 -18.23
CA SER A 165 -12.65 12.89 -19.30
C SER A 165 -13.28 12.02 -20.40
N SER A 166 -13.33 10.70 -20.22
CA SER A 166 -13.98 9.77 -21.14
C SER A 166 -15.50 9.96 -21.11
N GLN A 167 -16.19 9.50 -22.16
CA GLN A 167 -17.65 9.39 -22.14
C GLN A 167 -18.13 8.09 -21.49
N LYS A 168 -17.24 7.09 -21.42
CA LYS A 168 -17.52 5.78 -20.83
C LYS A 168 -17.12 5.74 -19.35
N TYR A 169 -16.09 6.49 -18.98
CA TYR A 169 -15.55 6.61 -17.63
C TYR A 169 -15.49 8.08 -17.24
N GLY A 170 -15.48 8.41 -15.95
CA GLY A 170 -15.40 9.79 -15.49
C GLY A 170 -16.74 10.34 -14.97
N PRO A 171 -16.75 11.58 -14.46
CA PRO A 171 -17.88 12.14 -13.74
C PRO A 171 -19.07 12.47 -14.65
N ASP A 172 -18.84 12.64 -15.96
CA ASP A 172 -19.88 12.96 -16.94
C ASP A 172 -20.39 11.72 -17.72
N ALA A 173 -19.92 10.51 -17.37
CA ALA A 173 -20.36 9.26 -17.98
C ALA A 173 -21.78 8.86 -17.55
N ALA A 174 -22.39 7.91 -18.26
CA ALA A 174 -23.72 7.39 -17.91
C ALA A 174 -23.76 6.75 -16.50
N GLU A 175 -22.65 6.12 -16.10
CA GLU A 175 -22.37 5.67 -14.73
C GLU A 175 -21.19 6.50 -14.18
N PRO A 176 -21.47 7.65 -13.57
CA PRO A 176 -20.47 8.60 -13.11
C PRO A 176 -19.43 7.99 -12.14
N SER A 177 -18.17 8.28 -12.39
CA SER A 177 -17.06 7.78 -11.58
C SER A 177 -15.84 8.69 -11.58
N ILE A 178 -14.96 8.52 -10.60
CA ILE A 178 -13.65 9.17 -10.53
C ILE A 178 -12.58 8.08 -10.52
N SER A 179 -11.63 8.17 -11.44
CA SER A 179 -10.45 7.31 -11.49
C SER A 179 -9.28 7.97 -10.77
N VAL A 180 -8.82 7.33 -9.68
CA VAL A 180 -7.58 7.66 -8.96
C VAL A 180 -6.60 6.51 -9.08
N TYR A 181 -5.34 6.71 -8.70
CA TYR A 181 -4.28 5.73 -8.96
C TYR A 181 -3.53 5.42 -7.67
N ARG A 182 -3.55 4.14 -7.26
CA ARG A 182 -3.06 3.73 -5.94
C ARG A 182 -2.27 2.44 -6.01
N ARG A 183 -1.30 2.32 -5.11
CA ARG A 183 -0.49 1.11 -4.94
C ARG A 183 -1.25 0.03 -4.15
N PRO A 184 -1.01 -1.26 -4.45
CA PRO A 184 -1.58 -2.35 -3.67
C PRO A 184 -0.98 -2.36 -2.26
N ARG A 185 -1.83 -2.54 -1.26
CA ARG A 185 -1.38 -2.73 0.13
C ARG A 185 -0.94 -4.18 0.35
N PRO A 186 0.08 -4.45 1.16
CA PRO A 186 0.48 -5.81 1.47
C PRO A 186 -0.65 -6.61 2.12
N VAL A 187 -0.88 -7.83 1.64
CA VAL A 187 -1.78 -8.81 2.27
C VAL A 187 -0.96 -9.71 3.19
N ALA A 188 -0.51 -9.11 4.28
CA ALA A 188 0.25 -9.75 5.34
C ALA A 188 0.04 -9.00 6.64
N ASN A 189 0.27 -9.69 7.76
CA ASN A 189 0.16 -9.13 9.11
C ASN A 189 -1.26 -8.59 9.41
N LEU A 190 -2.30 -9.14 8.75
CA LEU A 190 -3.64 -8.57 8.78
C LEU A 190 -4.27 -8.57 10.18
N LYS A 191 -3.86 -9.49 11.07
CA LYS A 191 -4.29 -9.48 12.48
C LYS A 191 -3.99 -8.16 13.20
N TYR A 192 -2.98 -7.41 12.74
CA TYR A 192 -2.64 -6.09 13.28
C TYR A 192 -3.46 -4.98 12.62
N LEU A 193 -3.78 -5.11 11.34
CA LEU A 193 -4.60 -4.14 10.63
C LEU A 193 -6.06 -4.22 11.04
N THR A 194 -6.57 -5.39 11.44
CA THR A 194 -7.95 -5.56 11.92
C THR A 194 -8.09 -5.38 13.44
N ALA A 195 -6.98 -5.27 14.18
CA ALA A 195 -7.03 -5.10 15.62
C ALA A 195 -7.54 -3.71 16.01
N VAL A 196 -8.36 -3.68 17.05
CA VAL A 196 -8.87 -2.48 17.70
C VAL A 196 -8.20 -2.36 19.06
N GLY A 197 -7.37 -1.34 19.26
CA GLY A 197 -6.76 -1.08 20.57
C GLY A 197 -7.62 -0.23 21.50
N PHE A 198 -8.52 0.60 20.95
CA PHE A 198 -9.39 1.49 21.70
C PHE A 198 -10.77 1.54 21.05
N ALA A 199 -11.84 1.61 21.84
CA ALA A 199 -13.22 1.75 21.34
C ALA A 199 -13.56 3.17 20.83
N TYR A 200 -12.56 4.05 20.71
CA TYR A 200 -12.69 5.49 20.50
C TYR A 200 -11.60 6.00 19.56
N ASP A 201 -11.97 6.88 18.64
CA ASP A 201 -11.06 7.63 17.78
C ASP A 201 -10.71 8.99 18.44
N PRO A 202 -9.50 9.14 19.00
CA PRO A 202 -9.08 10.38 19.65
C PRO A 202 -8.79 11.53 18.67
N LYS A 203 -8.67 11.26 17.36
CA LYS A 203 -8.45 12.30 16.33
C LYS A 203 -9.74 12.98 15.94
N GLN A 204 -10.84 12.22 15.91
CA GLN A 204 -12.16 12.70 15.51
C GLN A 204 -13.08 12.99 16.70
N GLY A 205 -12.77 12.43 17.87
CA GLY A 205 -13.55 12.66 19.08
C GLY A 205 -14.79 11.80 19.21
N VAL A 206 -14.86 10.69 18.47
CA VAL A 206 -16.06 9.85 18.33
C VAL A 206 -15.75 8.39 18.63
N ALA A 207 -16.79 7.63 18.98
CA ALA A 207 -16.66 6.18 19.09
C ALA A 207 -16.27 5.57 17.73
N LEU A 208 -15.49 4.48 17.76
CA LEU A 208 -15.20 3.76 16.53
C LEU A 208 -16.48 3.22 15.90
N PRO A 209 -16.60 3.25 14.56
CA PRO A 209 -17.72 2.63 13.88
C PRO A 209 -17.73 1.13 14.17
N ARG A 210 -18.92 0.55 14.13
CA ARG A 210 -19.13 -0.89 14.30
C ARG A 210 -19.54 -1.50 12.98
N ASP A 211 -19.13 -2.75 12.78
CA ASP A 211 -19.66 -3.58 11.72
C ASP A 211 -21.17 -3.78 11.93
N GLU A 212 -21.96 -3.60 10.89
CA GLU A 212 -23.42 -3.70 11.00
C GLU A 212 -23.90 -5.14 11.25
N ILE A 213 -23.10 -6.13 10.83
CA ILE A 213 -23.46 -7.54 10.90
C ILE A 213 -22.91 -8.14 12.20
N SER A 214 -21.60 -8.02 12.46
CA SER A 214 -20.98 -8.61 13.64
C SER A 214 -21.12 -7.77 14.90
N GLY A 215 -21.37 -6.46 14.77
CA GLY A 215 -21.38 -5.52 15.89
C GLY A 215 -20.00 -5.18 16.45
N GLU A 216 -18.93 -5.80 15.94
CA GLU A 216 -17.56 -5.57 16.38
C GLU A 216 -17.07 -4.18 15.96
N PHE A 217 -16.11 -3.63 16.71
CA PHE A 217 -15.48 -2.37 16.34
C PHE A 217 -14.63 -2.54 15.08
N LEU A 218 -14.67 -1.53 14.22
CA LEU A 218 -13.87 -1.48 13.01
C LEU A 218 -12.57 -0.74 13.27
N SER A 219 -11.45 -1.36 12.88
CA SER A 219 -10.13 -0.77 13.03
C SER A 219 -9.83 0.36 12.05
N GLY A 220 -10.69 0.68 11.09
CA GLY A 220 -10.48 1.78 10.12
C GLY A 220 -9.20 1.72 9.27
N ASN A 221 -8.45 0.62 9.34
CA ASN A 221 -7.09 0.46 8.81
C ASN A 221 -7.06 -0.37 7.52
N ILE A 222 -8.21 -0.65 6.91
CA ILE A 222 -8.35 -1.44 5.68
C ILE A 222 -8.41 -0.48 4.48
N MET A 223 -7.75 -0.83 3.37
CA MET A 223 -7.56 0.03 2.19
C MET A 223 -6.85 1.36 2.46
N SER A 224 -6.40 2.05 1.41
CA SER A 224 -5.70 3.34 1.55
C SER A 224 -6.64 4.51 1.82
N ASP A 225 -7.93 4.34 1.57
CA ASP A 225 -8.98 5.34 1.71
C ASP A 225 -10.10 4.88 2.66
N ASN A 226 -9.92 3.75 3.37
CA ASN A 226 -10.92 3.22 4.30
C ASN A 226 -12.30 2.99 3.65
N ARG A 227 -12.35 2.66 2.34
CA ARG A 227 -13.63 2.36 1.66
C ARG A 227 -14.24 1.03 2.03
N SER A 228 -13.40 0.05 2.36
CA SER A 228 -13.85 -1.26 2.82
C SER A 228 -13.82 -1.31 4.34
N VAL A 229 -14.92 -1.76 4.93
CA VAL A 229 -15.14 -1.71 6.38
C VAL A 229 -14.54 -2.92 7.12
N ASN A 230 -14.47 -4.07 6.46
CA ASN A 230 -13.93 -5.33 6.99
C ASN A 230 -13.26 -6.14 5.85
N LEU A 231 -12.64 -7.28 6.17
CA LEU A 231 -11.95 -8.11 5.17
C LEU A 231 -12.91 -8.71 4.14
N LYS A 232 -14.10 -9.19 4.55
CA LYS A 232 -15.12 -9.71 3.62
C LYS A 232 -15.52 -8.68 2.57
N ALA A 233 -15.84 -7.46 2.99
CA ALA A 233 -16.18 -6.35 2.10
C ALA A 233 -15.00 -5.98 1.20
N GLN A 234 -13.77 -6.03 1.72
CA GLN A 234 -12.57 -5.77 0.94
C GLN A 234 -12.34 -6.84 -0.14
N MET A 235 -12.55 -8.12 0.18
CA MET A 235 -12.41 -9.22 -0.79
C MET A 235 -13.46 -9.11 -1.90
N GLN A 236 -14.69 -8.71 -1.58
CA GLN A 236 -15.74 -8.47 -2.58
C GLN A 236 -15.46 -7.22 -3.44
N ASP A 237 -14.95 -6.14 -2.84
CA ASP A 237 -14.51 -4.95 -3.59
C ASP A 237 -13.38 -5.32 -4.57
N ALA A 238 -12.39 -6.08 -4.11
CA ALA A 238 -11.25 -6.50 -4.92
C ALA A 238 -11.65 -7.49 -6.03
N SER A 239 -12.57 -8.43 -5.77
CA SER A 239 -13.02 -9.40 -6.77
C SER A 239 -13.72 -8.72 -7.95
N GLY A 240 -14.59 -7.73 -7.70
CA GLY A 240 -15.20 -6.93 -8.75
C GLY A 240 -14.21 -5.97 -9.41
N THR A 241 -13.47 -5.21 -8.61
CA THR A 241 -12.63 -4.10 -9.10
C THR A 241 -11.36 -4.56 -9.81
N HIS A 242 -10.74 -5.66 -9.37
CA HIS A 242 -9.44 -6.09 -9.88
C HIS A 242 -9.49 -7.40 -10.66
N LEU A 243 -10.35 -8.34 -10.23
CA LEU A 243 -10.50 -9.61 -10.91
C LEU A 243 -11.61 -9.55 -11.97
N GLU A 244 -12.36 -8.45 -12.10
CA GLU A 244 -13.46 -8.32 -13.07
C GLU A 244 -14.50 -9.45 -12.91
N MET A 245 -14.74 -9.89 -11.67
CA MET A 245 -15.76 -10.90 -11.40
C MET A 245 -17.16 -10.28 -11.54
N LEU A 246 -18.02 -10.95 -12.31
CA LEU A 246 -19.42 -10.55 -12.47
C LEU A 246 -20.31 -10.98 -11.29
N SER A 247 -19.92 -12.06 -10.61
CA SER A 247 -20.60 -12.60 -9.43
C SER A 247 -19.75 -12.38 -8.20
N ALA A 248 -20.42 -12.14 -7.06
CA ALA A 248 -19.75 -12.09 -5.76
C ALA A 248 -19.05 -13.42 -5.45
N LEU A 249 -17.98 -13.35 -4.66
CA LEU A 249 -17.37 -14.53 -4.05
C LEU A 249 -18.39 -15.25 -3.17
N THR A 250 -18.39 -16.58 -3.19
CA THR A 250 -19.21 -17.38 -2.27
C THR A 250 -18.68 -17.26 -0.84
N ASP A 251 -19.52 -17.51 0.17
CA ASP A 251 -19.08 -17.47 1.57
C ASP A 251 -17.93 -18.45 1.83
N GLU A 252 -17.96 -19.65 1.23
CA GLU A 252 -16.86 -20.63 1.32
C GLU A 252 -15.55 -20.08 0.71
N GLN A 253 -15.64 -19.35 -0.41
CA GLN A 253 -14.46 -18.74 -1.01
C GLN A 253 -13.90 -17.63 -0.11
N VAL A 254 -14.78 -16.79 0.46
CA VAL A 254 -14.39 -15.73 1.40
C VAL A 254 -13.71 -16.33 2.62
N GLU A 255 -14.28 -17.36 3.25
CA GLU A 255 -13.70 -18.02 4.44
C GLU A 255 -12.32 -18.63 4.14
N LYS A 256 -12.16 -19.28 2.98
CA LYS A 256 -10.87 -19.83 2.54
C LYS A 256 -9.82 -18.73 2.33
N ILE A 257 -10.19 -17.65 1.64
CA ILE A 257 -9.28 -16.51 1.45
C ILE A 257 -8.93 -15.91 2.81
N GLU A 258 -9.92 -15.62 3.66
CA GLU A 258 -9.74 -15.00 4.96
C GLU A 258 -8.80 -15.81 5.87
N GLY A 259 -9.03 -17.13 5.96
CA GLY A 259 -8.19 -18.04 6.72
C GLY A 259 -6.73 -18.03 6.25
N PHE A 260 -6.51 -17.97 4.92
CA PHE A 260 -5.17 -17.84 4.37
C PHE A 260 -4.56 -16.47 4.70
N ILE A 261 -5.21 -15.36 4.37
CA ILE A 261 -4.60 -14.02 4.50
C ILE A 261 -4.35 -13.61 5.96
N LEU A 262 -5.11 -14.15 6.92
CA LEU A 262 -4.88 -13.94 8.35
C LEU A 262 -3.70 -14.75 8.90
N SER A 263 -3.28 -15.82 8.21
CA SER A 263 -2.15 -16.64 8.63
C SER A 263 -0.79 -16.16 8.11
N ILE A 264 -0.78 -15.13 7.25
CA ILE A 264 0.42 -14.63 6.61
C ILE A 264 1.09 -13.52 7.42
N TYR A 265 2.38 -13.69 7.69
CA TYR A 265 3.26 -12.71 8.32
C TYR A 265 4.42 -12.38 7.41
N ALA A 266 4.72 -11.09 7.23
CA ALA A 266 5.81 -10.64 6.36
C ALA A 266 6.60 -9.50 6.99
N ALA A 267 7.93 -9.59 6.96
CA ALA A 267 8.86 -8.55 7.42
C ALA A 267 10.23 -8.75 6.78
N GLN A 268 11.09 -7.73 6.84
CA GLN A 268 12.51 -7.94 6.55
C GLN A 268 13.08 -8.94 7.58
N ALA A 269 13.86 -9.93 7.12
CA ALA A 269 14.50 -10.92 7.99
C ALA A 269 16.04 -10.80 8.00
N GLU A 270 16.62 -10.30 6.91
CA GLU A 270 18.06 -10.06 6.81
C GLU A 270 18.30 -8.66 6.23
N ASP A 271 19.19 -7.88 6.82
CA ASP A 271 19.78 -6.70 6.20
C ASP A 271 21.13 -7.10 5.56
N LYS A 272 21.43 -6.51 4.40
CA LYS A 272 22.63 -6.84 3.62
C LYS A 272 23.95 -6.63 4.36
N ASP A 273 24.00 -5.66 5.28
CA ASP A 273 25.21 -5.27 6.00
C ASP A 273 25.11 -5.66 7.49
N ALA A 274 23.91 -5.72 8.09
CA ALA A 274 23.68 -6.10 9.49
C ALA A 274 23.56 -7.62 9.71
N GLY A 275 23.32 -8.37 8.64
CA GLY A 275 23.02 -9.80 8.67
C GLY A 275 21.59 -10.09 9.11
N LYS A 276 21.39 -11.23 9.77
CA LYS A 276 20.08 -11.63 10.30
C LYS A 276 19.58 -10.64 11.35
N LEU A 277 18.31 -10.25 11.23
CA LEU A 277 17.69 -9.25 12.09
C LEU A 277 17.17 -9.81 13.42
N ASP A 278 17.15 -11.14 13.57
CA ASP A 278 16.88 -11.86 14.81
C ASP A 278 18.15 -12.29 15.56
N ASP A 279 19.34 -11.98 15.02
CA ASP A 279 20.61 -12.33 15.66
C ASP A 279 21.03 -11.26 16.67
N GLY A 280 20.78 -11.56 17.95
CA GLY A 280 20.97 -10.62 19.05
C GLY A 280 19.95 -9.48 19.07
N ALA A 281 18.85 -9.60 18.32
CA ALA A 281 17.69 -8.71 18.26
C ALA A 281 16.43 -9.56 17.99
N PHE A 282 15.29 -8.94 17.73
CA PHE A 282 14.02 -9.65 17.51
C PHE A 282 13.31 -9.27 16.20
N GLY A 283 14.07 -8.91 15.16
CA GLY A 283 13.50 -8.62 13.83
C GLY A 283 12.88 -9.85 13.17
N GLY A 284 12.31 -9.66 11.98
CA GLY A 284 11.69 -10.75 11.20
C GLY A 284 10.20 -11.00 11.50
N PRO A 285 9.54 -11.80 10.65
CA PRO A 285 8.11 -12.08 10.74
C PRO A 285 7.71 -12.98 11.92
N GLU A 286 8.65 -13.70 12.54
CA GLU A 286 8.42 -14.51 13.74
C GLU A 286 7.90 -13.66 14.91
N LEU A 287 8.49 -12.47 15.12
CA LEU A 287 8.03 -11.55 16.14
C LEU A 287 6.56 -11.16 15.91
N LEU A 288 6.16 -11.00 14.64
CA LEU A 288 4.79 -10.66 14.25
C LEU A 288 3.83 -11.83 14.45
N ARG A 289 4.27 -13.06 14.19
CA ARG A 289 3.48 -14.25 14.50
C ARG A 289 3.21 -14.35 16.01
N ASP A 290 4.24 -14.15 16.83
CA ASP A 290 4.16 -14.45 18.26
C ASP A 290 3.59 -13.30 19.11
N SER A 291 3.66 -12.05 18.62
CA SER A 291 3.18 -10.88 19.37
C SER A 291 1.67 -10.67 19.26
N LYS A 292 1.09 -10.09 20.33
CA LYS A 292 -0.32 -9.67 20.35
C LYS A 292 -0.51 -8.41 19.50
N PRO A 293 -1.59 -8.30 18.70
CA PRO A 293 -1.88 -7.09 17.95
C PRO A 293 -2.54 -6.00 18.82
N GLY A 294 -2.71 -4.80 18.27
CA GLY A 294 -3.44 -3.71 18.96
C GLY A 294 -2.69 -3.04 20.11
N GLN A 295 -1.39 -3.33 20.29
CA GLN A 295 -0.59 -2.76 21.38
C GLN A 295 -0.14 -1.34 21.04
N LEU A 296 -0.54 -0.36 21.87
CA LEU A 296 -0.07 1.01 21.78
C LEU A 296 1.34 1.13 22.35
N GLY A 297 2.26 1.67 21.54
CA GLY A 297 3.67 1.75 21.87
C GLY A 297 4.03 2.63 23.07
N SER A 298 3.13 3.54 23.48
CA SER A 298 3.34 4.41 24.65
C SER A 298 2.94 3.79 25.99
N ILE A 299 2.16 2.71 25.99
CA ILE A 299 1.68 2.03 27.21
C ILE A 299 2.31 0.65 27.36
N GLY A 300 2.61 0.00 26.25
CA GLY A 300 3.18 -1.34 26.21
C GLY A 300 4.64 -1.35 25.77
N ARG A 301 4.92 -2.19 24.77
CA ARG A 301 6.25 -2.32 24.16
C ARG A 301 6.51 -1.10 23.27
N ALA A 302 7.63 -0.41 23.47
CA ALA A 302 7.99 0.73 22.64
C ALA A 302 8.07 0.34 21.15
N VAL A 303 7.66 1.25 20.27
CA VAL A 303 7.70 1.00 18.83
C VAL A 303 9.15 0.73 18.39
N TRP A 304 9.36 -0.39 17.68
CA TRP A 304 10.68 -0.83 17.22
C TRP A 304 11.67 -1.21 18.32
N SER A 305 11.19 -1.55 19.52
CA SER A 305 12.07 -1.96 20.63
C SER A 305 12.77 -3.31 20.38
N GLU A 306 12.40 -4.06 19.34
CA GLU A 306 13.13 -5.26 18.90
C GLU A 306 14.61 -5.02 18.57
N PHE A 307 15.01 -3.79 18.28
CA PHE A 307 16.39 -3.42 17.97
C PHE A 307 17.15 -2.77 19.14
N GLU A 308 16.50 -2.53 20.28
CA GLU A 308 17.17 -1.99 21.49
C GLU A 308 18.40 -2.83 21.93
N PRO A 309 18.39 -4.18 21.85
CA PRO A 309 19.57 -4.97 22.20
C PRO A 309 20.86 -4.61 21.43
N TRP A 310 20.75 -3.99 20.24
CA TRP A 310 21.89 -3.56 19.44
C TRP A 310 22.45 -2.19 19.85
N GLU A 311 21.78 -1.43 20.73
CA GLU A 311 22.29 -0.14 21.25
C GLU A 311 23.55 -0.32 22.10
N ASP A 312 23.64 -1.43 22.85
CA ASP A 312 24.71 -1.71 23.80
C ASP A 312 26.03 -2.23 23.17
N GLN A 313 26.12 -2.29 21.83
CA GLN A 313 27.27 -2.86 21.09
C GLN A 313 27.65 -4.30 21.48
N LYS A 314 26.76 -5.05 22.16
CA LYS A 314 26.96 -6.44 22.59
C LYS A 314 26.80 -7.47 21.45
N SER A 315 26.97 -7.07 20.19
CA SER A 315 27.02 -8.02 19.08
C SER A 315 28.37 -8.76 19.15
N THR A 316 28.44 -9.82 19.95
CA THR A 316 29.61 -10.70 20.00
C THR A 316 29.63 -11.57 18.75
N GLY A 317 30.80 -11.75 18.14
CA GLY A 317 30.96 -12.64 16.98
C GLY A 317 30.58 -12.03 15.62
N VAL A 318 30.47 -10.71 15.49
CA VAL A 318 30.27 -10.02 14.20
C VAL A 318 31.46 -9.12 13.84
N THR A 319 31.56 -8.70 12.57
CA THR A 319 32.60 -7.76 12.14
C THR A 319 32.31 -6.33 12.64
N PRO A 320 33.32 -5.43 12.70
CA PRO A 320 33.10 -4.03 13.05
C PRO A 320 32.04 -3.34 12.19
N GLU A 321 32.06 -3.57 10.87
CA GLU A 321 31.12 -2.96 9.92
C GLU A 321 29.68 -3.43 10.18
N GLN A 322 29.50 -4.71 10.50
CA GLN A 322 28.22 -5.28 10.84
C GLN A 322 27.71 -4.73 12.19
N ALA A 323 28.59 -4.59 13.18
CA ALA A 323 28.25 -3.96 14.46
C ALA A 323 27.84 -2.49 14.28
N ASP A 324 28.53 -1.73 13.43
CA ASP A 324 28.20 -0.34 13.12
C ASP A 324 26.84 -0.21 12.44
N LYS A 325 26.51 -1.13 11.50
CA LYS A 325 25.19 -1.17 10.86
C LYS A 325 24.09 -1.48 11.86
N ARG A 326 24.28 -2.49 12.73
CA ARG A 326 23.33 -2.84 13.79
C ARG A 326 23.08 -1.66 14.74
N ALA A 327 24.14 -0.99 15.15
CA ALA A 327 24.05 0.21 15.98
C ALA A 327 23.30 1.35 15.26
N SER A 328 23.48 1.50 13.94
CA SER A 328 22.72 2.47 13.13
C SER A 328 21.22 2.17 13.07
N ILE A 329 20.84 0.90 12.89
CA ILE A 329 19.43 0.47 12.93
C ILE A 329 18.81 0.79 14.30
N ALA A 330 19.52 0.47 15.38
CA ALA A 330 19.07 0.73 16.74
C ALA A 330 18.92 2.24 17.03
N ARG A 331 19.90 3.06 16.63
CA ARG A 331 19.77 4.52 16.70
C ARG A 331 18.60 5.04 15.87
N GLY A 332 18.33 4.46 14.70
CA GLY A 332 17.16 4.76 13.88
C GLY A 332 15.86 4.47 14.63
N ALA A 333 15.75 3.32 15.29
CA ALA A 333 14.59 2.95 16.12
C ALA A 333 14.37 3.97 17.24
N ARG A 334 15.43 4.36 17.94
CA ARG A 334 15.38 5.37 18.99
C ARG A 334 14.98 6.74 18.45
N LEU A 335 15.59 7.18 17.36
CA LEU A 335 15.30 8.44 16.69
C LEU A 335 13.84 8.52 16.24
N PHE A 336 13.28 7.43 15.72
CA PHE A 336 11.88 7.32 15.32
C PHE A 336 10.92 7.61 16.49
N ARG A 337 11.28 7.17 17.71
CA ARG A 337 10.52 7.40 18.93
C ARG A 337 10.73 8.78 19.53
N GLU A 338 11.97 9.29 19.52
CA GLU A 338 12.38 10.40 20.38
C GLU A 338 12.56 11.74 19.64
N LYS A 339 12.83 11.75 18.33
CA LYS A 339 12.99 13.00 17.58
C LYS A 339 11.64 13.71 17.45
N MET A 340 11.45 14.74 18.26
CA MET A 340 10.26 15.57 18.18
C MET A 340 10.40 16.64 17.11
N PHE A 341 9.31 16.90 16.41
CA PHE A 341 9.15 17.96 15.41
C PHE A 341 7.71 18.49 15.41
N LEU A 342 7.52 19.63 14.76
CA LEU A 342 6.21 20.29 14.68
C LEU A 342 5.39 19.70 13.53
N ILE A 343 4.31 19.01 13.86
CA ILE A 343 3.32 18.53 12.91
C ILE A 343 2.28 19.64 12.71
N SER A 344 2.26 20.22 11.52
CA SER A 344 1.35 21.30 11.12
C SER A 344 0.54 20.90 9.90
N ASP A 345 -0.67 21.45 9.80
CA ASP A 345 -1.52 21.39 8.60
C ASP A 345 -1.79 19.99 8.07
N SER A 346 -1.93 19.03 8.97
CA SER A 346 -2.26 17.64 8.67
C SER A 346 -3.70 17.33 9.09
N ALA A 347 -4.60 17.25 8.13
CA ALA A 347 -5.99 16.89 8.39
C ALA A 347 -6.05 15.48 9.01
N GLY A 348 -6.83 15.28 10.08
CA GLY A 348 -6.83 14.03 10.85
C GLY A 348 -5.79 13.98 11.98
N ILE A 349 -4.95 15.02 12.12
CA ILE A 349 -4.05 15.22 13.27
C ILE A 349 -4.27 16.59 13.89
N ASN A 350 -4.25 17.65 13.08
CA ASN A 350 -4.41 19.02 13.54
C ASN A 350 -5.88 19.50 13.48
N SER A 351 -6.78 18.72 12.87
CA SER A 351 -8.21 19.03 12.70
C SER A 351 -9.04 17.75 12.46
N PRO A 352 -10.38 17.75 12.73
CA PRO A 352 -11.19 18.86 13.22
C PRO A 352 -11.16 19.04 14.74
N MET A 353 -11.05 17.95 15.54
CA MET A 353 -10.83 18.07 16.98
C MET A 353 -9.36 18.42 17.25
N GLY A 354 -8.46 17.67 16.61
CA GLY A 354 -7.04 17.95 16.51
C GLY A 354 -6.27 17.90 17.83
N PHE A 355 -4.94 17.81 17.75
CA PHE A 355 -4.05 17.85 18.92
C PHE A 355 -3.29 19.19 19.04
N GLY A 356 -3.84 20.26 18.44
CA GLY A 356 -3.18 21.55 18.21
C GLY A 356 -2.64 21.70 16.79
N ASN A 357 -2.38 22.93 16.34
CA ASN A 357 -1.74 23.22 15.06
C ASN A 357 -0.74 24.40 15.20
N PRO A 358 0.59 24.16 15.22
CA PRO A 358 1.24 22.84 15.18
C PRO A 358 1.12 22.06 16.49
N VAL A 359 1.39 20.76 16.45
CA VAL A 359 1.61 19.89 17.62
C VAL A 359 3.04 19.36 17.62
N LEU A 360 3.72 19.38 18.77
CA LEU A 360 5.07 18.83 18.93
C LEU A 360 4.98 17.33 19.26
N ASN A 361 5.47 16.47 18.36
CA ASN A 361 5.50 15.02 18.58
C ASN A 361 6.56 14.34 17.70
N SER A 362 6.67 13.01 17.73
CA SER A 362 7.59 12.22 16.91
C SER A 362 6.86 11.27 15.94
N CYS A 363 7.60 10.44 15.21
CA CYS A 363 7.03 9.53 14.21
C CYS A 363 6.00 8.57 14.82
N VAL A 364 6.22 8.16 16.08
CA VAL A 364 5.32 7.26 16.82
C VAL A 364 4.00 7.91 17.23
N PHE A 365 3.77 9.18 16.92
CA PHE A 365 2.44 9.76 17.08
C PHE A 365 1.42 9.08 16.17
N CYS A 366 1.79 8.90 14.91
CA CYS A 366 0.96 8.27 13.90
C CYS A 366 1.33 6.80 13.69
N HIS A 367 2.62 6.47 13.78
CA HIS A 367 3.13 5.11 13.63
C HIS A 367 3.27 4.43 15.01
N ASN A 368 2.14 4.23 15.68
CA ASN A 368 2.10 4.00 17.13
C ASN A 368 1.87 2.54 17.57
N MET A 369 1.55 1.61 16.65
CA MET A 369 1.43 0.19 16.98
C MET A 369 2.80 -0.45 17.11
N SER A 370 3.08 -1.02 18.29
CA SER A 370 4.40 -1.46 18.72
C SER A 370 5.21 -2.25 17.68
N GLN A 371 4.58 -3.26 17.04
CA GLN A 371 5.28 -4.14 16.10
C GLN A 371 4.99 -3.87 14.63
N MET A 372 4.15 -2.90 14.26
CA MET A 372 3.74 -2.75 12.86
C MET A 372 3.83 -1.32 12.33
N GLY A 373 3.87 -0.33 13.22
CA GLY A 373 3.89 1.08 12.84
C GLY A 373 2.63 1.53 12.11
N ASN A 374 1.57 0.72 12.03
CA ASN A 374 0.24 1.24 11.71
C ASN A 374 -0.37 1.88 12.96
N ASP A 375 -1.51 2.54 12.77
CA ASP A 375 -2.16 3.27 13.84
C ASP A 375 -3.09 2.35 14.66
N VAL A 376 -2.93 2.34 15.98
CA VAL A 376 -3.79 1.64 16.94
C VAL A 376 -5.11 2.39 17.17
N ALA A 377 -5.08 3.71 17.04
CA ALA A 377 -6.20 4.63 17.23
C ALA A 377 -6.60 5.19 15.85
N PRO A 378 -7.27 4.38 15.04
CA PRO A 378 -7.29 4.57 13.60
C PRO A 378 -7.97 5.86 13.18
N GLY A 379 -7.33 6.55 12.24
CA GLY A 379 -7.89 7.69 11.55
C GLY A 379 -7.10 7.97 10.28
N GLN A 380 -7.78 8.38 9.21
CA GLN A 380 -7.14 8.77 7.96
C GLN A 380 -6.47 10.14 8.16
N VAL A 381 -5.28 10.31 7.60
CA VAL A 381 -4.47 11.53 7.75
C VAL A 381 -4.07 12.05 6.38
N ASP A 382 -4.16 13.36 6.19
CA ASP A 382 -3.53 14.03 5.05
C ASP A 382 -2.21 14.64 5.50
N ILE A 383 -1.09 14.07 5.04
CA ILE A 383 0.25 14.64 5.24
C ILE A 383 0.73 15.46 4.04
N GLY A 384 -0.13 15.65 3.04
CA GLY A 384 0.15 16.42 1.83
C GLY A 384 0.74 15.61 0.67
N THR A 385 0.62 14.28 0.65
CA THR A 385 1.26 13.46 -0.41
C THR A 385 0.57 13.58 -1.77
N THR A 386 -0.71 13.97 -1.79
CA THR A 386 -1.52 14.11 -3.01
C THR A 386 -2.11 15.51 -3.18
N THR A 387 -2.19 16.30 -2.10
CA THR A 387 -2.81 17.63 -2.08
C THR A 387 -1.79 18.77 -2.12
N LYS A 388 -2.03 19.77 -2.97
CA LYS A 388 -1.19 20.99 -3.06
C LYS A 388 -1.41 21.90 -1.83
N PRO A 389 -0.38 22.65 -1.37
CA PRO A 389 0.91 22.86 -2.04
C PRO A 389 1.99 21.83 -1.69
N PHE A 390 1.72 20.90 -0.78
CA PHE A 390 2.72 19.97 -0.25
C PHE A 390 3.06 18.81 -1.19
N ALA A 391 2.10 18.40 -2.01
CA ALA A 391 2.29 17.27 -2.92
C ALA A 391 3.37 17.55 -3.96
N GLU A 392 4.23 16.56 -4.15
CA GLU A 392 5.22 16.57 -5.21
C GLU A 392 4.56 16.73 -6.60
N PRO A 393 5.20 17.45 -7.53
CA PRO A 393 4.72 17.51 -8.91
C PRO A 393 4.61 16.10 -9.52
N ALA A 394 3.40 15.75 -9.96
CA ALA A 394 3.13 14.54 -10.74
C ALA A 394 2.23 14.91 -11.94
N PRO A 395 2.78 15.52 -13.01
CA PRO A 395 2.01 15.90 -14.20
C PRO A 395 1.30 14.72 -14.88
N GLU A 396 1.82 13.51 -14.72
CA GLU A 396 1.28 12.25 -15.20
C GLU A 396 0.11 11.71 -14.38
N LEU A 397 -0.16 12.24 -13.19
CA LEU A 397 -1.35 11.90 -12.41
C LEU A 397 -2.48 12.90 -12.70
N PRO A 398 -3.75 12.47 -12.58
CA PRO A 398 -4.88 13.37 -12.67
C PRO A 398 -4.77 14.46 -11.61
N LEU A 399 -5.36 15.61 -11.90
CA LEU A 399 -5.45 16.72 -10.97
C LEU A 399 -6.89 17.17 -10.90
N PHE A 400 -7.41 17.21 -9.68
CA PHE A 400 -8.77 17.62 -9.38
C PHE A 400 -8.75 18.95 -8.64
N ARG A 401 -9.71 19.82 -8.96
CA ARG A 401 -10.06 20.95 -8.10
C ARG A 401 -11.23 20.54 -7.23
N ILE A 402 -11.05 20.75 -5.94
CA ILE A 402 -12.06 20.54 -4.93
C ILE A 402 -12.57 21.91 -4.51
N THR A 403 -13.89 22.08 -4.48
CA THR A 403 -14.55 23.31 -4.02
C THR A 403 -15.55 22.95 -2.93
N CYS A 404 -15.25 23.29 -1.68
CA CYS A 404 -16.16 23.02 -0.56
C CYS A 404 -17.44 23.87 -0.68
N LYS A 405 -18.61 23.22 -0.53
CA LYS A 405 -19.93 23.85 -0.50
C LYS A 405 -20.24 24.44 0.89
N GLY A 406 -19.87 23.69 1.93
CA GLY A 406 -20.05 24.04 3.34
C GLY A 406 -18.85 24.79 3.92
N GLU A 407 -18.34 24.33 5.06
CA GLU A 407 -17.12 24.87 5.68
C GLU A 407 -15.89 24.68 4.77
N PRO A 408 -14.92 25.62 4.73
CA PRO A 408 -13.68 25.43 4.00
C PRO A 408 -12.89 24.23 4.53
N HIS A 409 -12.02 23.64 3.70
CA HIS A 409 -11.07 22.64 4.16
C HIS A 409 -10.17 23.24 5.26
N PRO A 410 -9.97 22.58 6.41
CA PRO A 410 -9.26 23.15 7.55
C PRO A 410 -7.84 23.69 7.27
N HIS A 411 -7.17 23.14 6.25
CA HIS A 411 -5.79 23.47 5.92
C HIS A 411 -5.57 24.00 4.50
N TYR A 412 -6.59 23.93 3.63
CA TYR A 412 -6.45 24.31 2.21
C TYR A 412 -7.46 25.37 1.76
N GLY A 413 -8.40 25.75 2.63
CA GLY A 413 -9.40 26.75 2.32
C GLY A 413 -10.53 26.19 1.45
N ARG A 414 -11.26 27.08 0.78
CA ARG A 414 -12.50 26.71 0.07
C ARG A 414 -12.25 26.00 -1.26
N SER A 415 -11.18 26.35 -1.96
CA SER A 415 -10.84 25.74 -3.24
C SER A 415 -9.36 25.40 -3.28
N PHE A 416 -9.06 24.15 -3.64
CA PHE A 416 -7.70 23.63 -3.65
C PHE A 416 -7.56 22.48 -4.64
N LEU A 417 -6.33 22.02 -4.84
CA LEU A 417 -5.99 21.04 -5.88
C LEU A 417 -5.42 19.77 -5.25
N THR A 418 -5.88 18.61 -5.70
CA THR A 418 -5.38 17.30 -5.24
C THR A 418 -5.31 16.30 -6.39
N GLN A 419 -4.35 15.38 -6.33
CA GLN A 419 -4.22 14.26 -7.28
C GLN A 419 -5.13 13.08 -6.92
N ASP A 420 -5.51 12.98 -5.65
CA ASP A 420 -6.38 11.92 -5.12
C ASP A 420 -7.09 12.49 -3.89
N PRO A 421 -8.42 12.71 -3.95
CA PRO A 421 -9.19 13.18 -2.81
C PRO A 421 -9.24 12.19 -1.64
N GLY A 422 -8.74 10.95 -1.80
CA GLY A 422 -8.56 10.00 -0.71
C GLY A 422 -9.88 9.62 -0.07
N PHE A 423 -9.94 9.71 1.26
CA PHE A 423 -11.14 9.42 2.06
C PHE A 423 -12.33 10.33 1.72
N GLY A 424 -12.08 11.54 1.19
CA GLY A 424 -13.14 12.43 0.69
C GLY A 424 -13.98 11.82 -0.44
N LEU A 425 -13.41 10.95 -1.27
CA LEU A 425 -14.18 10.18 -2.29
C LEU A 425 -15.11 9.14 -1.66
N VAL A 426 -14.97 8.85 -0.37
CA VAL A 426 -15.78 7.85 0.31
C VAL A 426 -16.77 8.48 1.27
N THR A 427 -16.37 9.53 2.00
CA THR A 427 -17.26 10.20 2.95
C THR A 427 -18.07 11.33 2.32
N GLY A 428 -17.67 11.82 1.15
CA GLY A 428 -18.23 13.02 0.55
C GLY A 428 -17.92 14.31 1.32
N ARG A 429 -17.11 14.26 2.39
CA ARG A 429 -16.81 15.43 3.22
C ARG A 429 -15.56 16.15 2.72
N CYS A 430 -15.65 17.46 2.53
CA CYS A 430 -14.56 18.30 2.04
C CYS A 430 -13.38 18.19 2.98
N ALA A 431 -13.63 18.24 4.30
CA ALA A 431 -12.64 18.10 5.37
C ALA A 431 -11.91 16.74 5.41
N ASP A 432 -12.36 15.73 4.65
CA ASP A 432 -11.68 14.43 4.52
C ASP A 432 -10.84 14.32 3.24
N THR A 433 -10.88 15.33 2.38
CA THR A 433 -10.11 15.34 1.14
C THR A 433 -8.62 15.26 1.41
N GLY A 434 -7.93 14.36 0.70
CA GLY A 434 -6.49 14.12 0.84
C GLY A 434 -6.14 13.16 1.98
N LYS A 435 -7.06 12.86 2.90
CA LYS A 435 -6.78 11.93 3.99
C LYS A 435 -6.66 10.50 3.45
N ILE A 436 -5.62 9.80 3.89
CA ILE A 436 -5.38 8.39 3.57
C ILE A 436 -5.06 7.60 4.84
N THR A 437 -5.31 6.30 4.80
CA THR A 437 -4.96 5.36 5.86
C THR A 437 -3.44 5.22 5.95
N LEU A 438 -2.92 5.22 7.18
CA LEU A 438 -1.51 4.98 7.44
C LEU A 438 -1.11 3.57 7.01
N GLN A 439 0.03 3.50 6.31
CA GLN A 439 0.52 2.24 5.75
C GLN A 439 1.31 1.46 6.81
N SER A 440 1.26 0.13 6.74
CA SER A 440 2.14 -0.72 7.55
C SER A 440 3.59 -0.53 7.12
N MET A 441 4.50 -0.63 8.08
CA MET A 441 5.93 -0.39 7.86
C MET A 441 6.75 -1.68 7.70
N ARG A 442 6.13 -2.85 7.75
CA ARG A 442 6.81 -4.14 7.56
C ARG A 442 7.03 -4.46 6.09
N GLY A 443 8.17 -5.08 5.79
CA GLY A 443 8.59 -5.50 4.45
C GLY A 443 8.76 -4.34 3.48
N LEU A 444 9.11 -3.13 3.93
CA LEU A 444 9.17 -1.94 3.07
C LEU A 444 10.23 -2.07 1.97
N ALA A 445 11.41 -2.61 2.29
CA ALA A 445 12.51 -2.76 1.33
C ALA A 445 12.16 -3.63 0.12
N ALA A 446 11.16 -4.52 0.24
CA ALA A 446 10.74 -5.42 -0.83
C ALA A 446 9.76 -4.80 -1.83
N ARG A 447 9.23 -3.60 -1.58
CA ARG A 447 8.08 -3.08 -2.33
C ARG A 447 8.18 -1.60 -2.71
N ALA A 448 9.40 -1.12 -2.98
CA ALA A 448 9.62 0.20 -3.57
C ALA A 448 8.76 0.38 -4.86
N PRO A 449 8.22 1.58 -5.16
CA PRO A 449 8.37 2.88 -4.50
C PRO A 449 7.59 2.97 -3.15
N TYR A 450 7.20 4.16 -2.68
CA TYR A 450 6.49 4.35 -1.42
C TYR A 450 5.41 5.43 -1.52
N PHE A 451 4.61 5.54 -0.45
CA PHE A 451 3.30 6.21 -0.42
C PHE A 451 2.24 5.55 -1.31
N SER A 452 0.98 5.91 -1.08
CA SER A 452 -0.16 5.36 -1.84
C SER A 452 -0.09 5.68 -3.34
N ASN A 453 0.58 6.79 -3.72
CA ASN A 453 0.75 7.25 -5.09
C ASN A 453 2.15 6.96 -5.68
N GLY A 454 2.99 6.19 -4.99
CA GLY A 454 4.31 5.80 -5.50
C GLY A 454 5.26 7.00 -5.71
N SER A 455 5.08 8.10 -4.97
CA SER A 455 5.86 9.33 -5.17
C SER A 455 7.30 9.26 -4.67
N ALA A 456 7.58 8.48 -3.63
CA ALA A 456 8.94 8.28 -3.12
C ALA A 456 9.54 7.01 -3.75
N LYS A 457 10.55 7.14 -4.61
CA LYS A 457 11.14 6.00 -5.34
C LYS A 457 12.07 5.19 -4.45
N THR A 458 12.75 5.87 -3.53
CA THR A 458 13.70 5.27 -2.60
C THR A 458 13.30 5.52 -1.15
N MET A 459 13.92 4.77 -0.22
CA MET A 459 13.75 5.02 1.21
C MET A 459 14.24 6.42 1.61
N GLY A 460 15.27 6.93 0.92
CA GLY A 460 15.75 8.30 1.08
C GLY A 460 14.67 9.31 0.71
N ASP A 461 14.04 9.17 -0.46
CA ASP A 461 12.96 10.07 -0.90
C ASP A 461 11.79 10.10 0.09
N LEU A 462 11.50 8.96 0.75
CA LEU A 462 10.47 8.88 1.79
C LEU A 462 10.86 9.73 3.00
N VAL A 463 12.07 9.54 3.54
CA VAL A 463 12.57 10.31 4.69
C VAL A 463 12.66 11.81 4.35
N ASP A 464 13.16 12.13 3.16
CA ASP A 464 13.31 13.50 2.67
C ASP A 464 11.96 14.21 2.50
N TYR A 465 10.91 13.47 2.11
CA TYR A 465 9.56 14.01 2.07
C TYR A 465 9.11 14.48 3.46
N TYR A 466 9.28 13.66 4.50
CA TYR A 466 8.90 14.03 5.87
C TYR A 466 9.75 15.18 6.40
N ASP A 467 11.05 15.14 6.17
CA ASP A 467 11.98 16.20 6.58
C ASP A 467 11.57 17.56 6.00
N ARG A 468 11.30 17.60 4.70
CA ARG A 468 10.85 18.82 4.02
C ARG A 468 9.43 19.24 4.44
N ARG A 469 8.49 18.28 4.56
CA ARG A 469 7.08 18.56 4.88
C ARG A 469 6.92 19.18 6.27
N TYR A 470 7.72 18.75 7.23
CA TYR A 470 7.60 19.20 8.62
C TYR A 470 8.82 19.99 9.13
N GLN A 471 9.79 20.26 8.25
CA GLN A 471 11.03 20.96 8.59
C GLN A 471 11.72 20.31 9.80
N ILE A 472 11.88 18.99 9.77
CA ILE A 472 12.42 18.21 10.89
C ILE A 472 13.90 18.54 11.11
N ASN A 473 14.61 18.86 10.03
CA ASN A 473 16.03 19.17 9.98
C ASN A 473 16.87 17.99 10.48
N PHE A 474 16.67 16.82 9.89
CA PHE A 474 17.54 15.68 10.16
C PHE A 474 18.99 16.01 9.78
N THR A 475 19.93 15.66 10.65
CA THR A 475 21.34 15.55 10.25
C THR A 475 21.52 14.39 9.28
N GLU A 476 22.63 14.37 8.53
CA GLU A 476 22.94 13.25 7.62
C GLU A 476 22.96 11.90 8.36
N GLN A 477 23.50 11.87 9.58
CA GLN A 477 23.52 10.65 10.39
C GLN A 477 22.10 10.22 10.81
N GLU A 478 21.27 11.15 11.26
CA GLU A 478 19.87 10.86 11.63
C GLU A 478 19.07 10.33 10.44
N ARG A 479 19.24 10.97 9.27
CA ARG A 479 18.64 10.52 8.01
C ARG A 479 19.08 9.10 7.68
N GLN A 480 20.38 8.81 7.73
CA GLN A 480 20.91 7.49 7.41
C GLN A 480 20.48 6.41 8.41
N ASP A 481 20.40 6.74 9.70
CA ASP A 481 19.92 5.83 10.75
C ASP A 481 18.43 5.49 10.55
N LEU A 482 17.57 6.46 10.18
CA LEU A 482 16.17 6.18 9.81
C LEU A 482 16.06 5.30 8.57
N ILE A 483 16.84 5.59 7.52
CA ILE A 483 16.85 4.77 6.31
C ILE A 483 17.25 3.32 6.64
N ASN A 484 18.25 3.14 7.50
CA ASN A 484 18.71 1.80 7.91
C ASN A 484 17.64 1.07 8.74
N LEU A 485 16.97 1.76 9.68
CA LEU A 485 15.81 1.21 10.37
C LEU A 485 14.75 0.75 9.38
N MET A 486 14.26 1.63 8.51
CA MET A 486 13.12 1.34 7.64
C MET A 486 13.41 0.24 6.62
N ASN A 487 14.66 0.09 6.21
CA ASN A 487 15.11 -1.03 5.38
C ASN A 487 15.11 -2.38 6.12
N SER A 488 15.16 -2.34 7.46
CA SER A 488 15.19 -3.50 8.35
C SER A 488 13.82 -3.88 8.92
N LEU A 489 12.73 -3.23 8.48
CA LEU A 489 11.37 -3.47 8.99
C LEU A 489 10.61 -4.53 8.20
#